data_AF-A0A270B765-F1
#
_entry.id   AF-A0A270B765-F1
#
_cell.length_a   1.000
_cell.length_b   1.000
_cell.length_c   1.000
_cell.angle_alpha   90.00
_cell.angle_beta   90.00
_cell.angle_gamma   90.00
#
_symmetry.space_group_name_H-M   'P 1'
#
loop_
_entity.id
_entity.type
_entity.pdbx_description
1 polymer ?
#
loop_
_entity_poly.entity_id
_entity_poly.type
_entity_poly.pdbx_seq_one_letter_code
_entity_poly.pdbx_strand_id
1 'polypeptide(L)'
;MALVLWAGYDLLASNAAQKAIAWQSQLTSKIKGVYTGGYSAVNYSGLTNSVAIKAGAVPDGMTTGDGTTLQGPWSDSYATIESANNGMGFQVTWTNVRSKDCATFVNSQSPTSVTIGGTVVNLRATDASTEVANACNAVSGTAVTDITFEYNN
;
A
#
# COMPACT_ATOMS: atom_id res chain seq x y z
N MET A 1 -26.49 27.36 5.04
CA MET A 1 -26.45 25.97 5.56
C MET A 1 -25.25 25.27 4.95
N ALA A 2 -24.14 25.13 5.68
CA ALA A 2 -22.88 24.56 5.16
C ALA A 2 -22.15 23.76 6.25
N LEU A 3 -22.82 22.78 6.86
CA LEU A 3 -22.28 21.97 7.96
C LEU A 3 -22.34 20.45 7.72
N VAL A 4 -22.77 19.99 6.54
CA VAL A 4 -22.96 18.55 6.26
C VAL A 4 -21.77 17.91 5.52
N LEU A 5 -20.88 18.70 4.94
CA LEU A 5 -19.78 18.17 4.11
C LEU A 5 -18.56 17.66 4.91
N TRP A 6 -18.32 18.19 6.12
CA TRP A 6 -17.12 17.82 6.89
C TRP A 6 -17.27 16.47 7.62
N ALA A 7 -18.43 16.23 8.26
CA ALA A 7 -18.71 14.97 8.94
C ALA A 7 -18.79 13.76 7.97
N GLY A 8 -19.26 13.97 6.74
CA GLY A 8 -19.26 12.93 5.70
C GLY A 8 -17.85 12.60 5.21
N TYR A 9 -16.97 13.61 5.10
CA TYR A 9 -15.60 13.43 4.63
C TYR A 9 -14.75 12.62 5.63
N ASP A 10 -14.90 12.87 6.93
CA ASP A 10 -14.17 12.13 7.97
C ASP A 10 -14.62 10.66 8.09
N LEU A 11 -15.92 10.39 7.96
CA LEU A 11 -16.46 9.02 7.98
C LEU A 11 -16.04 8.22 6.73
N LEU A 12 -16.11 8.83 5.54
CA LEU A 12 -15.60 8.21 4.31
C LEU A 12 -14.09 8.01 4.36
N ALA A 13 -13.38 8.84 5.13
CA ALA A 13 -11.95 8.72 5.30
C ALA A 13 -11.49 7.62 6.24
N SER A 14 -12.15 7.51 7.38
CA SER A 14 -11.99 6.38 8.28
C SER A 14 -12.24 5.05 7.54
N ASN A 15 -13.25 5.00 6.67
CA ASN A 15 -13.59 3.80 5.92
C ASN A 15 -12.55 3.46 4.83
N ALA A 16 -12.10 4.46 4.06
CA ALA A 16 -11.10 4.23 3.01
C ALA A 16 -9.76 3.73 3.58
N ALA A 17 -9.27 4.33 4.66
CA ALA A 17 -8.04 3.91 5.31
C ALA A 17 -8.13 2.47 5.82
N GLN A 18 -9.24 2.11 6.49
CA GLN A 18 -9.47 0.74 6.96
C GLN A 18 -9.53 -0.26 5.80
N LYS A 19 -10.18 0.12 4.69
CA LYS A 19 -10.25 -0.72 3.48
C LYS A 19 -8.86 -0.91 2.87
N ALA A 20 -8.06 0.13 2.77
CA ALA A 20 -6.67 0.05 2.29
C ALA A 20 -5.82 -0.86 3.17
N ILE A 21 -5.96 -0.74 4.50
CA ILE A 21 -5.25 -1.60 5.47
C ILE A 21 -5.57 -3.08 5.24
N ALA A 22 -6.86 -3.40 5.11
CA ALA A 22 -7.31 -4.77 4.86
C ALA A 22 -6.79 -5.29 3.51
N TRP A 23 -6.90 -4.48 2.45
CA TRP A 23 -6.43 -4.82 1.12
C TRP A 23 -4.92 -5.02 1.03
N GLN A 24 -4.13 -4.12 1.62
CA GLN A 24 -2.68 -4.23 1.65
C GLN A 24 -2.21 -5.49 2.39
N SER A 25 -2.86 -5.82 3.52
CA SER A 25 -2.58 -7.05 4.26
C SER A 25 -2.91 -8.30 3.43
N GLN A 26 -4.06 -8.31 2.75
CA GLN A 26 -4.45 -9.41 1.86
C GLN A 26 -3.52 -9.56 0.67
N LEU A 27 -3.15 -8.46 -0.01
CA LEU A 27 -2.16 -8.45 -1.09
C LEU A 27 -0.86 -9.09 -0.63
N THR A 28 -0.31 -8.59 0.48
CA THR A 28 0.96 -9.07 1.02
C THR A 28 0.90 -10.56 1.35
N SER A 29 -0.15 -11.01 2.04
CA SER A 29 -0.33 -12.41 2.41
C SER A 29 -0.47 -13.32 1.20
N LYS A 30 -1.31 -12.93 0.22
CA LYS A 30 -1.56 -13.74 -0.97
C LYS A 30 -0.36 -13.77 -1.92
N ILE A 31 0.31 -12.64 -2.16
CA ILE A 31 1.54 -12.58 -2.97
C ILE A 31 2.60 -13.49 -2.33
N LYS A 32 2.85 -13.37 -1.02
CA LYS A 32 3.77 -14.28 -0.32
C LYS A 32 3.32 -15.74 -0.44
N GLY A 33 2.03 -16.04 -0.30
CA GLY A 33 1.51 -17.40 -0.42
C GLY A 33 1.71 -18.02 -1.81
N VAL A 34 1.46 -17.27 -2.88
CA VAL A 34 1.65 -17.74 -4.27
C VAL A 34 3.12 -18.05 -4.56
N TYR A 35 4.04 -17.23 -4.07
CA TYR A 35 5.46 -17.35 -4.40
C TYR A 35 6.25 -18.24 -3.41
N THR A 36 5.73 -18.52 -2.22
CA THR A 36 6.34 -19.46 -1.26
C THR A 36 5.72 -20.87 -1.31
N GLY A 37 4.48 -21.02 -1.78
CA GLY A 37 3.67 -22.24 -1.67
C GLY A 37 4.00 -23.41 -2.60
N GLY A 38 5.23 -23.54 -3.10
CA GLY A 38 5.58 -24.67 -3.98
C GLY A 38 6.93 -24.59 -4.70
N TYR A 39 7.72 -23.53 -4.46
CA TYR A 39 8.99 -23.31 -5.14
C TYR A 39 10.16 -23.41 -4.15
N SER A 40 11.25 -24.07 -4.56
CA SER A 40 12.46 -24.24 -3.73
C SER A 40 13.21 -22.94 -3.44
N ALA A 41 12.92 -21.86 -4.18
CA ALA A 41 13.44 -20.52 -3.93
C ALA A 41 12.35 -19.48 -4.22
N VAL A 42 12.14 -18.58 -3.27
CA VAL A 42 11.22 -17.44 -3.44
C VAL A 42 11.87 -16.45 -4.40
N ASN A 43 11.21 -16.20 -5.54
CA ASN A 43 11.66 -15.21 -6.51
C ASN A 43 10.45 -14.49 -7.10
N TYR A 44 10.31 -13.21 -6.78
CA TYR A 44 9.24 -12.35 -7.25
C TYR A 44 9.52 -11.74 -8.63
N SER A 45 10.59 -12.13 -9.32
CA SER A 45 10.92 -11.62 -10.65
C SER A 45 9.73 -11.78 -11.62
N GLY A 46 9.43 -10.70 -12.35
CA GLY A 46 8.27 -10.65 -13.25
C GLY A 46 6.93 -10.42 -12.56
N LEU A 47 6.89 -10.24 -11.23
CA LEU A 47 5.69 -9.80 -10.53
C LEU A 47 5.28 -8.40 -11.02
N THR A 48 4.04 -8.32 -11.48
CA THR A 48 3.35 -7.11 -11.94
C THR A 48 1.89 -7.19 -11.50
N ASN A 49 1.12 -6.10 -11.59
CA ASN A 49 -0.33 -6.12 -11.37
C ASN A 49 -1.02 -7.25 -12.13
N SER A 50 -0.75 -7.40 -13.43
CA SER A 50 -1.38 -8.41 -14.27
C SER A 50 -1.08 -9.84 -13.81
N VAL A 51 0.15 -10.09 -13.37
CA VAL A 51 0.54 -11.40 -12.83
C VAL A 51 -0.15 -11.65 -11.49
N ALA A 52 -0.18 -10.65 -10.59
CA ALA A 52 -0.85 -10.76 -9.30
C ALA A 52 -2.35 -11.00 -9.44
N ILE A 53 -3.02 -10.32 -10.39
CA ILE A 53 -4.44 -10.51 -10.70
C ILE A 53 -4.68 -11.94 -11.20
N LYS A 54 -3.93 -12.39 -12.21
CA LYS A 54 -4.07 -13.74 -12.79
C LYS A 54 -3.75 -14.85 -11.79
N ALA A 55 -2.85 -14.60 -10.85
CA ALA A 55 -2.50 -15.52 -9.78
C ALA A 55 -3.53 -15.57 -8.64
N GLY A 56 -4.61 -14.77 -8.68
CA GLY A 56 -5.60 -14.68 -7.60
C GLY A 56 -5.04 -14.05 -6.32
N ALA A 57 -3.93 -13.31 -6.44
CA ALA A 57 -3.26 -12.66 -5.32
C ALA A 57 -3.87 -11.30 -4.94
N VAL A 58 -4.79 -10.80 -5.76
CA VAL A 58 -5.44 -9.50 -5.62
C VAL A 58 -6.88 -9.69 -5.12
N PRO A 59 -7.35 -8.91 -4.12
CA PRO A 59 -8.76 -8.87 -3.74
C PRO A 59 -9.65 -8.35 -4.87
N ASP A 60 -10.77 -9.02 -5.16
CA ASP A 60 -11.69 -8.67 -6.27
C ASP A 60 -12.12 -7.19 -6.26
N GLY A 61 -12.35 -6.64 -5.07
CA GLY A 61 -12.77 -5.25 -4.88
C GLY A 61 -11.71 -4.19 -5.26
N MET A 62 -10.47 -4.59 -5.55
CA MET A 62 -9.43 -3.72 -6.11
C MET A 62 -9.35 -3.82 -7.63
N THR A 63 -9.87 -4.89 -8.24
CA THR A 63 -9.77 -5.06 -9.69
C THR A 63 -10.82 -4.22 -10.41
N THR A 64 -10.41 -3.56 -11.49
CA THR A 64 -11.32 -2.81 -12.38
C THR A 64 -11.92 -3.69 -13.48
N GLY A 65 -11.51 -4.96 -13.56
CA GLY A 65 -11.88 -5.90 -14.62
C GLY A 65 -11.01 -5.82 -15.88
N ASP A 66 -10.08 -4.87 -15.98
CA ASP A 66 -9.18 -4.73 -17.15
C ASP A 66 -7.96 -5.67 -17.11
N GLY A 67 -7.70 -6.32 -15.96
CA GLY A 67 -6.60 -7.26 -15.76
C GLY A 67 -5.21 -6.60 -15.58
N THR A 68 -5.15 -5.29 -15.36
CA THR A 68 -3.89 -4.53 -15.28
C THR A 68 -3.89 -3.45 -14.18
N THR A 69 -5.05 -2.89 -13.83
CA THR A 69 -5.15 -1.80 -12.86
C THR A 69 -5.76 -2.27 -11.56
N LEU A 70 -5.22 -1.75 -10.46
CA LEU A 70 -5.73 -1.98 -9.12
C LEU A 70 -6.20 -0.64 -8.55
N GLN A 71 -7.49 -0.52 -8.32
CA GLN A 71 -8.09 0.67 -7.77
C GLN A 71 -7.99 0.67 -6.25
N GLY A 72 -7.54 1.79 -5.70
CA GLY A 72 -7.51 2.06 -4.28
C GLY A 72 -8.85 2.60 -3.75
N PRO A 73 -9.00 2.71 -2.42
CA PRO A 73 -10.25 3.12 -1.80
C PRO A 73 -10.44 4.64 -1.72
N TRP A 74 -9.41 5.42 -2.07
CA TRP A 74 -9.48 6.88 -2.19
C TRP A 74 -9.82 7.29 -3.63
N SER A 75 -10.29 8.53 -3.82
CA SER A 75 -10.56 9.06 -5.17
C SER A 75 -9.28 9.04 -6.00
N ASP A 76 -9.38 8.50 -7.22
CA ASP A 76 -8.27 8.41 -8.18
C ASP A 76 -7.01 7.75 -7.61
N SER A 77 -7.17 6.90 -6.58
CA SER A 77 -6.08 6.15 -5.99
C SER A 77 -5.91 4.81 -6.69
N TYR A 78 -4.66 4.42 -6.89
CA TYR A 78 -4.29 3.16 -7.52
C TYR A 78 -3.17 2.46 -6.75
N ALA A 79 -3.14 1.14 -6.82
CA ALA A 79 -2.05 0.32 -6.32
C ALA A 79 -1.25 -0.29 -7.48
N THR A 80 0.07 -0.28 -7.37
CA THR A 80 0.99 -0.90 -8.33
C THR A 80 1.88 -1.89 -7.60
N ILE A 81 1.88 -3.13 -8.05
CA ILE A 81 2.66 -4.24 -7.50
C ILE A 81 3.80 -4.55 -8.46
N GLU A 82 5.02 -4.59 -7.95
CA GLU A 82 6.21 -4.88 -8.74
C GLU A 82 7.21 -5.73 -7.95
N SER A 83 8.06 -6.46 -8.66
CA SER A 83 9.23 -7.09 -8.05
C SER A 83 10.23 -6.05 -7.55
N ALA A 84 10.81 -6.27 -6.38
CA ALA A 84 11.86 -5.44 -5.79
C ALA A 84 13.13 -6.26 -5.55
N ASN A 85 14.26 -5.58 -5.31
CA ASN A 85 15.54 -6.18 -4.91
C ASN A 85 15.96 -7.38 -5.78
N ASN A 86 15.93 -7.21 -7.10
CA ASN A 86 16.26 -8.25 -8.09
C ASN A 86 15.45 -9.56 -7.92
N GLY A 87 14.19 -9.44 -7.47
CA GLY A 87 13.30 -10.57 -7.25
C GLY A 87 13.35 -11.16 -5.84
N MET A 88 14.19 -10.64 -4.94
CA MET A 88 14.25 -11.06 -3.53
C MET A 88 13.13 -10.44 -2.67
N GLY A 89 12.36 -9.52 -3.22
CA GLY A 89 11.21 -8.92 -2.57
C GLY A 89 10.20 -8.41 -3.57
N PHE A 90 9.18 -7.74 -3.07
CA PHE A 90 8.21 -7.01 -3.88
C PHE A 90 7.84 -5.71 -3.21
N GLN A 91 7.34 -4.78 -4.01
CA GLN A 91 6.82 -3.51 -3.52
C GLN A 91 5.36 -3.34 -3.94
N VAL A 92 4.62 -2.58 -3.12
CA VAL A 92 3.28 -2.12 -3.44
C VAL A 92 3.23 -0.60 -3.29
N THR A 93 3.06 0.10 -4.40
CA THR A 93 2.97 1.55 -4.47
C THR A 93 1.51 1.98 -4.53
N TRP A 94 1.08 2.73 -3.52
CA TRP A 94 -0.23 3.36 -3.47
C TRP A 94 -0.10 4.83 -3.87
N THR A 95 -0.90 5.24 -4.84
CA THR A 95 -0.97 6.63 -5.29
C THR A 95 -2.19 7.33 -4.72
N ASN A 96 -2.11 8.65 -4.59
CA ASN A 96 -3.23 9.49 -4.12
C ASN A 96 -3.81 9.05 -2.76
N VAL A 97 -2.96 8.56 -1.85
CA VAL A 97 -3.36 8.29 -0.47
C VAL A 97 -3.61 9.63 0.21
N ARG A 98 -4.75 9.82 0.88
CA ARG A 98 -4.99 11.05 1.64
C ARG A 98 -3.92 11.23 2.71
N SER A 99 -3.28 12.40 2.75
CA SER A 99 -2.17 12.65 3.68
C SER A 99 -2.57 12.47 5.15
N LYS A 100 -3.82 12.76 5.51
CA LYS A 100 -4.35 12.53 6.87
C LYS A 100 -4.47 11.06 7.27
N ASP A 101 -4.50 10.13 6.31
CA ASP A 101 -4.60 8.69 6.53
C ASP A 101 -3.21 8.01 6.53
N CYS A 102 -2.14 8.76 6.21
CA CYS A 102 -0.76 8.28 6.02
C CYS A 102 -0.27 7.46 7.22
N ALA A 103 -0.25 8.04 8.42
CA ALA A 103 0.33 7.39 9.58
C ALA A 103 -0.46 6.14 10.00
N THR A 104 -1.80 6.21 9.96
CA THR A 104 -2.65 5.06 10.27
C THR A 104 -2.45 3.93 9.27
N PHE A 105 -2.36 4.25 7.98
CA PHE A 105 -2.15 3.24 6.95
C PHE A 105 -0.77 2.59 7.08
N VAL A 106 0.30 3.39 7.18
CA VAL A 106 1.68 2.89 7.26
C VAL A 106 1.90 2.03 8.50
N ASN A 107 1.50 2.51 9.69
CA ASN A 107 1.73 1.80 10.95
C ASN A 107 0.90 0.51 11.09
N SER A 108 -0.14 0.32 10.26
CA SER A 108 -0.94 -0.90 10.25
C SER A 108 -0.33 -2.01 9.40
N GLN A 109 0.81 -1.75 8.76
CA GLN A 109 1.52 -2.71 7.91
C GLN A 109 2.88 -3.06 8.51
N SER A 110 3.45 -4.17 8.05
CA SER A 110 4.77 -4.65 8.46
C SER A 110 5.73 -4.85 7.27
N PRO A 111 5.96 -3.83 6.42
CA PRO A 111 6.97 -3.90 5.38
C PRO A 111 8.39 -3.85 6.00
N THR A 112 9.40 -4.12 5.18
CA THR A 112 10.81 -3.92 5.56
C THR A 112 11.17 -2.43 5.53
N SER A 113 10.71 -1.72 4.52
CA SER A 113 10.83 -0.26 4.40
C SER A 113 9.55 0.31 3.79
N VAL A 114 9.36 1.61 3.99
CA VAL A 114 8.26 2.37 3.40
C VAL A 114 8.80 3.67 2.83
N THR A 115 8.32 4.07 1.66
CA THR A 115 8.61 5.39 1.08
C THR A 115 7.34 6.24 1.14
N ILE A 116 7.40 7.40 1.78
CA ILE A 116 6.27 8.32 1.99
C ILE A 116 6.62 9.66 1.33
N GLY A 117 5.92 10.04 0.25
CA GLY A 117 6.18 11.31 -0.45
C GLY A 117 7.66 11.51 -0.83
N GLY A 118 8.36 10.42 -1.18
CA GLY A 118 9.79 10.42 -1.52
C GLY A 118 10.75 10.21 -0.35
N THR A 119 10.28 10.20 0.90
CA THR A 119 11.11 9.90 2.08
C THR A 119 11.11 8.40 2.37
N VAL A 120 12.28 7.76 2.32
CA VAL A 120 12.43 6.34 2.66
C VAL A 120 12.63 6.19 4.17
N VAL A 121 11.86 5.29 4.79
CA VAL A 121 11.92 4.95 6.21
C VAL A 121 12.14 3.45 6.35
N ASN A 122 13.15 3.06 7.14
CA ASN A 122 13.44 1.65 7.42
C ASN A 122 12.65 1.20 8.67
N LEU A 123 11.64 0.34 8.50
CA LEU A 123 10.78 -0.06 9.61
C LEU A 123 11.42 -1.10 10.55
N ARG A 124 12.64 -1.55 10.27
CA ARG A 124 13.44 -2.38 11.19
C ARG A 124 14.32 -1.55 12.12
N ALA A 125 14.39 -0.23 11.93
CA ALA A 125 15.13 0.68 12.80
C ALA A 125 14.38 0.93 14.12
N THR A 126 15.11 1.22 15.20
CA THR A 126 14.54 1.42 16.54
C THR A 126 13.69 2.70 16.65
N ASP A 127 13.91 3.66 15.76
CA ASP A 127 13.27 4.96 15.67
C ASP A 127 12.23 5.05 14.54
N ALA A 128 11.91 3.93 13.89
CA ALA A 128 11.01 3.85 12.75
C ALA A 128 9.66 4.57 12.98
N SER A 129 9.06 4.45 14.17
CA SER A 129 7.78 5.12 14.49
C SER A 129 7.88 6.64 14.44
N THR A 130 8.99 7.20 14.92
CA THR A 130 9.28 8.65 14.86
C THR A 130 9.55 9.09 13.43
N GLU A 131 10.31 8.31 12.67
CA GLU A 131 10.59 8.61 11.26
C GLU A 131 9.32 8.59 10.40
N VAL A 132 8.43 7.60 10.60
CA VAL A 132 7.12 7.55 9.93
C VAL A 132 6.28 8.78 10.29
N ALA A 133 6.23 9.15 11.58
CA ALA A 133 5.49 10.34 12.01
C ALA A 133 6.02 11.61 11.34
N ASN A 134 7.34 11.77 11.28
CA ASN A 134 7.97 12.92 10.62
C ASN A 134 7.70 12.96 9.12
N ALA A 135 7.80 11.81 8.43
CA ALA A 135 7.54 11.72 7.00
C ALA A 135 6.06 12.01 6.67
N CYS A 136 5.12 11.45 7.43
CA CYS A 136 3.70 11.76 7.25
C CYS A 136 3.37 13.22 7.59
N ASN A 137 4.02 13.82 8.59
CA ASN A 137 3.87 15.24 8.90
C ASN A 137 4.40 16.14 7.77
N ALA A 138 5.50 15.77 7.12
CA ALA A 138 6.06 16.52 5.99
C ALA A 138 5.09 16.61 4.80
N VAL A 139 4.25 15.59 4.59
CA VAL A 139 3.23 15.56 3.53
C VAL A 139 1.85 16.03 4.01
N SER A 140 1.69 16.45 5.26
CA SER A 140 0.39 16.88 5.81
C SER A 140 -0.17 18.16 5.16
N GLY A 141 0.71 18.98 4.57
CA GLY A 141 0.32 20.19 3.82
C GLY A 141 -0.26 19.90 2.42
N THR A 142 -0.16 18.66 1.93
CA THR A 142 -0.77 18.23 0.67
C THR A 142 -2.09 17.51 0.93
N ALA A 143 -2.99 17.51 -0.07
CA ALA A 143 -4.24 16.75 0.05
C ALA A 143 -4.00 15.23 0.00
N VAL A 144 -3.02 14.82 -0.79
CA VAL A 144 -2.66 13.43 -1.06
C VAL A 144 -1.14 13.24 -1.13
N THR A 145 -0.71 12.00 -0.97
CA THR A 145 0.67 11.55 -1.06
C THR A 145 0.74 10.14 -1.65
N ASP A 146 1.91 9.76 -2.15
CA ASP A 146 2.20 8.41 -2.59
C ASP A 146 2.96 7.65 -1.51
N ILE A 147 2.63 6.37 -1.33
CA ILE A 147 3.21 5.50 -0.32
C ILE A 147 3.63 4.17 -0.95
N THR A 148 4.91 3.85 -0.89
CA THR A 148 5.46 2.57 -1.39
C THR A 148 5.85 1.69 -0.22
N PHE A 149 5.25 0.50 -0.12
CA PHE A 149 5.61 -0.52 0.87
C PHE A 149 6.53 -1.55 0.24
N GLU A 150 7.72 -1.77 0.79
CA GLU A 150 8.66 -2.79 0.30
C GLU A 150 8.75 -3.98 1.26
N TYR A 151 8.57 -5.19 0.73
CA TYR A 151 8.63 -6.44 1.48
C TYR A 151 9.77 -7.28 0.95
N ASN A 152 10.77 -7.49 1.81
CA ASN A 152 11.90 -8.37 1.51
C ASN A 152 11.69 -9.73 2.16
N ASN A 153 12.18 -10.77 1.48
CA ASN A 153 12.22 -12.12 1.99
C ASN A 153 13.38 -12.33 2.95
#